data_AF-A0A5J4RZP3-F1
#
_entry.id   AF-A0A5J4RZP3-F1
#
_cell.length_a   1.000
_cell.length_b   1.000
_cell.length_c   1.000
_cell.angle_alpha   90.00
_cell.angle_beta   90.00
_cell.angle_gamma   90.00
#
_symmetry.space_group_name_H-M   'P 1'
#
loop_
_entity.id
_entity.type
_entity.pdbx_description
1 polymer ?
#
loop_
_entity_poly.entity_id
_entity_poly.type
_entity_poly.pdbx_seq_one_letter_code
_entity_poly.pdbx_strand_id
1 'polypeptide(L)'
;MHKAFDMEKMHFVEGDTDSAYWAVSGNAEPLAGPNGSAGQLQQFNYVIKDKQFYDDNTKYFFPTIEGEPKAALMDEKKILGLASENYGTEMIALAPKIYYIK
;
A
#
# COMPACT_ATOMS: atom_id res chain seq x y z
N MET A 1 -7.56 5.82 -6.55
CA MET A 1 -6.12 5.64 -6.82
C MET A 1 -5.51 6.77 -7.67
N HIS A 2 -5.87 6.97 -8.94
CA HIS A 2 -5.17 7.94 -9.82
C HIS A 2 -5.09 9.40 -9.33
N LYS A 3 -6.05 9.88 -8.53
CA LYS A 3 -6.00 11.24 -7.96
C LYS A 3 -5.03 11.35 -6.80
N ALA A 4 -4.94 10.31 -5.98
CA ALA A 4 -4.13 10.30 -4.78
C ALA A 4 -2.66 9.93 -5.06
N PHE A 5 -2.43 9.04 -6.03
CA PHE A 5 -1.11 8.47 -6.30
C PHE A 5 -0.51 8.95 -7.63
N ASP A 6 0.81 9.04 -7.64
CA ASP A 6 1.66 9.21 -8.81
C ASP A 6 1.78 7.87 -9.56
N MET A 7 1.01 7.74 -10.63
CA MET A 7 0.94 6.52 -11.43
C MET A 7 2.21 6.26 -12.26
N GLU A 8 3.12 7.24 -12.40
CA GLU A 8 4.42 7.03 -13.04
C GLU A 8 5.40 6.30 -12.12
N LYS A 9 5.12 6.31 -10.81
CA LYS A 9 5.93 5.70 -9.75
C LYS A 9 5.33 4.43 -9.15
N MET A 10 4.16 4.02 -9.64
CA MET A 10 3.49 2.78 -9.25
C MET A 10 3.43 1.84 -10.45
N HIS A 11 3.98 0.64 -10.31
CA HIS A 11 4.03 -0.36 -11.36
C HIS A 11 3.18 -1.56 -10.96
N PHE A 12 2.15 -1.85 -11.75
CA PHE A 12 1.34 -3.05 -11.57
C PHE A 12 2.17 -4.29 -11.87
N VAL A 13 2.15 -5.28 -10.98
CA VAL A 13 2.91 -6.54 -11.11
C VAL A 13 1.98 -7.68 -11.50
N GLU A 14 0.95 -7.92 -10.69
CA GLU A 14 -0.02 -9.00 -10.87
C GLU A 14 -1.31 -8.68 -10.11
N GLY A 15 -2.41 -9.33 -10.47
CA GLY A 15 -3.63 -9.31 -9.67
C GLY A 15 -4.49 -10.54 -9.93
N ASP A 16 -5.23 -10.96 -8.91
CA ASP A 16 -6.16 -12.09 -8.95
C ASP A 16 -7.49 -11.70 -8.30
N THR A 17 -8.57 -11.73 -9.08
CA THR A 17 -9.97 -11.51 -8.70
C THR A 17 -10.25 -10.25 -7.86
N ASP A 18 -9.85 -10.24 -6.59
CA ASP A 18 -10.04 -9.19 -5.58
C ASP A 18 -8.71 -8.64 -5.02
N SER A 19 -7.57 -9.06 -5.55
CA SER A 19 -6.22 -8.62 -5.15
C SER A 19 -5.45 -7.97 -6.29
N ALA A 20 -4.54 -7.04 -5.96
CA ALA A 20 -3.62 -6.44 -6.91
C ALA A 20 -2.31 -6.09 -6.21
N TYR A 21 -1.19 -6.46 -6.84
CA TYR A 21 0.15 -6.21 -6.34
C TYR A 21 0.83 -5.12 -7.16
N TRP A 22 1.45 -4.18 -6.44
CA TRP A 22 2.08 -3.00 -6.99
C TRP A 22 3.51 -2.86 -6.47
N ALA A 23 4.46 -2.64 -7.37
CA ALA A 23 5.77 -2.15 -7.00
C ALA A 23 5.70 -0.61 -6.88
N VAL A 24 6.14 -0.10 -5.73
CA VAL A 24 6.02 1.33 -5.38
C VAL A 24 7.42 1.93 -5.30
N SER A 25 7.66 2.97 -6.10
CA SER A 25 8.94 3.69 -6.07
C SER A 25 9.11 4.45 -4.76
N GLY A 26 10.34 4.50 -4.26
CA GLY A 26 10.70 5.34 -3.13
C GLY A 26 12.14 5.09 -2.72
N ASN A 27 12.40 5.07 -1.43
CA ASN A 27 13.74 4.91 -0.90
C ASN A 27 14.01 3.45 -0.52
N ALA A 28 15.00 2.85 -1.16
CA ALA A 28 15.41 1.46 -0.96
C ALA A 28 16.25 1.23 0.31
N GLU A 29 16.66 2.30 1.01
CA GLU A 29 17.52 2.18 2.19
C GLU A 29 16.78 1.49 3.36
N PRO A 30 17.33 0.37 3.88
CA PRO A 30 16.65 -0.49 4.85
C PRO A 30 16.77 -0.02 6.31
N LEU A 31 17.45 1.11 6.59
CA LEU A 31 17.76 1.56 7.94
C LEU A 31 17.25 2.98 8.20
N ALA A 32 16.17 3.07 8.97
CA ALA A 32 15.77 4.34 9.58
C ALA A 32 16.56 4.56 10.89
N GLY A 33 17.59 5.41 10.83
CA GLY A 33 17.94 6.24 12.00
C GLY A 33 16.78 7.17 12.36
N PRO A 34 16.91 8.06 13.38
CA PRO A 34 15.77 8.81 13.93
C PRO A 34 15.01 9.70 12.93
N ASN A 35 15.53 9.91 11.72
CA ASN A 35 14.88 10.62 10.60
C ASN A 35 14.97 9.85 9.24
N GLY A 36 15.24 8.54 9.24
CA GLY A 36 15.62 7.79 8.03
C GLY A 36 14.46 7.04 7.35
N SER A 37 14.59 6.85 6.04
CA SER A 37 13.59 6.21 5.18
C SER A 37 13.36 4.74 5.52
N ALA A 38 12.11 4.32 5.38
CA ALA A 38 11.65 3.06 5.93
C ALA A 38 11.62 1.91 4.89
N GLY A 39 12.48 1.86 3.87
CA GLY A 39 12.49 0.78 2.87
C GLY A 39 11.07 0.36 2.41
N GLN A 40 10.73 -0.93 2.56
CA GLN A 40 9.38 -1.46 2.32
C GLN A 40 8.27 -0.90 3.25
N LEU A 41 8.62 -0.47 4.47
CA LEU A 41 7.71 0.19 5.41
C LEU A 41 7.34 1.62 4.97
N GLN A 42 7.94 2.15 3.89
CA GLN A 42 7.53 3.44 3.34
C GLN A 42 6.09 3.43 2.81
N GLN A 43 5.54 2.25 2.48
CA GLN A 43 4.22 2.07 1.89
C GLN A 43 4.02 3.03 0.70
N PHE A 44 3.02 3.93 0.75
CA PHE A 44 2.71 4.87 -0.32
C PHE A 44 3.34 6.26 -0.15
N ASN A 45 4.13 6.51 0.90
CA ASN A 45 4.57 7.86 1.27
C ASN A 45 5.27 8.64 0.15
N TYR A 46 6.03 7.95 -0.72
CA TYR A 46 6.78 8.58 -1.82
C TYR A 46 5.99 8.73 -3.13
N VAL A 47 4.80 8.13 -3.20
CA VAL A 47 3.95 8.16 -4.40
C VAL A 47 2.64 8.91 -4.17
N ILE A 48 2.39 9.46 -2.98
CA ILE A 48 1.25 10.37 -2.76
C ILE A 48 1.56 11.71 -3.43
N LYS A 49 0.76 12.09 -4.42
CA LYS A 49 0.95 13.35 -5.17
C LYS A 49 0.10 14.51 -4.66
N ASP A 50 -1.08 14.20 -4.12
CA ASP A 50 -2.00 15.17 -3.53
C ASP A 50 -2.29 14.70 -2.11
N LYS A 51 -1.51 15.24 -1.17
CA LYS A 51 -1.56 14.84 0.23
C LYS A 51 -2.89 15.24 0.88
N GLN A 52 -3.40 16.43 0.57
CA GLN A 52 -4.68 16.88 1.10
C GLN A 52 -5.81 15.95 0.64
N PHE A 53 -5.86 15.63 -0.66
CA PHE A 53 -6.84 14.68 -1.18
C PHE A 53 -6.67 13.29 -0.56
N TYR A 54 -5.44 12.80 -0.41
CA TYR A 54 -5.18 11.52 0.22
C TYR A 54 -5.69 11.48 1.67
N ASP A 55 -5.30 12.45 2.50
CA ASP A 55 -5.65 12.50 3.91
C ASP A 55 -7.18 12.64 4.11
N ASP A 56 -7.85 13.46 3.28
CA ASP A 56 -9.31 13.64 3.35
C ASP A 56 -10.12 12.40 2.94
N ASN A 57 -9.55 11.55 2.07
CA ASN A 57 -10.26 10.44 1.44
C ASN A 57 -9.80 9.04 1.87
N THR A 58 -8.63 8.89 2.49
CA THR A 58 -8.03 7.59 2.82
C THR A 58 -8.96 6.72 3.67
N LYS A 59 -9.67 7.33 4.62
CA LYS A 59 -10.67 6.69 5.49
C LYS A 59 -11.82 5.99 4.76
N TYR A 60 -12.10 6.32 3.50
CA TYR A 60 -13.15 5.66 2.73
C TYR A 60 -12.66 4.39 2.03
N PHE A 61 -11.36 4.30 1.76
CA PHE A 61 -10.77 3.23 0.97
C PHE A 61 -9.90 2.29 1.78
N PHE A 62 -9.20 2.78 2.80
CA PHE A 62 -8.32 1.99 3.65
C PHE A 62 -8.88 1.83 5.07
N PRO A 63 -8.45 0.79 5.79
CA PRO A 63 -8.68 0.68 7.23
C PRO A 63 -8.02 1.83 7.98
N THR A 64 -8.74 2.46 8.90
CA THR A 64 -8.24 3.45 9.85
C THR A 64 -7.89 2.71 11.14
N ILE A 65 -6.61 2.62 11.49
CA ILE A 65 -6.16 1.94 12.73
C ILE A 65 -6.30 2.86 13.96
N GLU A 66 -7.12 3.92 13.89
CA GLU A 66 -7.29 4.87 15.00
C GLU A 66 -8.54 4.56 15.82
N GLY A 67 -8.33 3.89 16.96
CA GLY A 67 -9.31 3.74 18.04
C GLY A 67 -10.07 2.40 18.10
N GLU A 68 -10.39 2.00 19.33
CA GLU A 68 -11.25 0.87 19.75
C GLU A 68 -11.03 -0.48 19.00
N PRO A 69 -10.52 -1.55 19.65
CA PRO A 69 -10.17 -2.83 19.01
C PRO A 69 -11.29 -3.49 18.19
N LYS A 70 -12.56 -3.24 18.54
CA LYS A 70 -13.73 -3.72 17.79
C LYS A 70 -14.01 -2.89 16.52
N ALA A 71 -13.74 -1.59 16.56
CA ALA A 71 -13.83 -0.73 15.39
C ALA A 71 -12.70 -1.08 14.41
N ALA A 72 -11.49 -1.32 14.90
CA ALA A 72 -10.34 -1.74 14.08
C ALA A 72 -10.60 -3.04 13.28
N LEU A 73 -11.24 -4.06 13.87
CA LEU A 73 -11.60 -5.32 13.16
C LEU A 73 -12.65 -5.11 12.06
N MET A 74 -13.63 -4.23 12.29
CA MET A 74 -14.64 -3.86 11.30
C MET A 74 -14.04 -2.99 10.19
N ASP A 75 -13.06 -2.16 10.53
CA ASP A 75 -12.42 -1.24 9.61
C ASP A 75 -11.39 -1.93 8.71
N GLU A 76 -10.76 -3.02 9.17
CA GLU A 76 -9.90 -3.89 8.37
C GLU A 76 -10.67 -4.55 7.22
N LYS A 77 -11.97 -4.85 7.41
CA LYS A 77 -12.85 -5.47 6.40
C LYS A 77 -13.95 -4.52 5.91
N LYS A 78 -13.60 -3.27 5.65
CA LYS A 78 -14.53 -2.29 5.07
C LYS A 78 -15.10 -2.80 3.75
N ILE A 79 -16.43 -2.77 3.61
CA ILE A 79 -17.12 -3.15 2.37
C ILE A 79 -16.67 -2.23 1.24
N LEU A 80 -16.18 -2.82 0.14
CA LEU A 80 -15.58 -2.12 -1.02
C LEU A 80 -14.32 -1.30 -0.68
N GLY A 81 -13.74 -1.51 0.50
CA GLY A 81 -12.42 -1.01 0.86
C GLY A 81 -11.30 -1.90 0.31
N LEU A 82 -10.09 -1.38 0.35
CA LEU A 82 -8.84 -2.06 0.05
C LEU A 82 -8.11 -2.32 1.38
N ALA A 83 -7.81 -3.58 1.66
CA ALA A 83 -6.96 -3.96 2.77
C ALA A 83 -5.54 -4.24 2.25
N SER A 84 -4.53 -3.90 3.04
CA SER A 84 -3.17 -4.31 2.69
C SER A 84 -2.87 -5.69 3.25
N GLU A 85 -2.69 -6.66 2.36
CA GLU A 85 -2.55 -8.07 2.75
C GLU A 85 -1.09 -8.47 2.98
N ASN A 86 -0.18 -7.99 2.13
CA ASN A 86 1.23 -8.37 2.21
C ASN A 86 2.14 -7.24 1.71
N TYR A 87 3.35 -7.16 2.28
CA TYR A 87 4.40 -6.26 1.85
C TYR A 87 5.69 -7.06 1.70
N GLY A 88 6.50 -6.71 0.71
CA GLY A 88 7.80 -7.32 0.54
C GLY A 88 8.79 -6.37 -0.10
N THR A 89 10.06 -6.73 0.00
CA THR A 89 11.16 -5.98 -0.62
C THR A 89 11.19 -6.17 -2.13
N GLU A 90 10.76 -7.35 -2.59
CA GLU A 90 10.75 -7.75 -3.98
C GLU A 90 9.57 -8.68 -4.27
N MET A 91 9.07 -8.62 -5.50
CA MET A 91 8.04 -9.51 -6.01
C MET A 91 8.41 -9.98 -7.42
N ILE A 92 8.23 -11.27 -7.68
CA ILE A 92 8.43 -11.89 -9.00
C ILE A 92 7.14 -12.62 -9.36
N ALA A 93 6.53 -12.26 -10.49
CA ALA A 93 5.38 -12.95 -11.06
C ALA A 93 5.78 -13.61 -12.38
N LEU A 94 5.75 -14.95 -12.44
CA LEU A 94 6.16 -15.72 -13.62
C LEU A 94 4.98 -16.03 -14.54
N ALA A 95 3.79 -16.23 -13.96
CA ALA A 95 2.53 -16.46 -14.65
C ALA A 95 1.36 -16.07 -13.71
N PRO A 96 0.12 -15.93 -14.22
CA PRO A 96 -1.04 -15.68 -13.36
C PRO A 96 -1.13 -16.72 -12.24
N LYS A 97 -1.34 -16.29 -11.00
CA LYS A 97 -1.36 -17.14 -9.79
C LYS A 97 -0.03 -17.88 -9.48
N ILE A 98 1.08 -17.53 -10.14
CA ILE A 98 2.43 -18.07 -9.87
C ILE A 98 3.38 -16.90 -9.61
N TYR A 99 3.46 -16.50 -8.34
CA TYR A 99 4.29 -15.39 -7.88
C TYR A 99 4.99 -15.69 -6.56
N TYR A 100 6.02 -14.90 -6.26
CA TYR A 100 6.79 -14.92 -5.03
C TYR A 100 6.96 -13.50 -4.49
N ILE A 101 6.80 -13.33 -3.17
CA ILE A 101 7.02 -12.09 -2.43
C ILE A 101 7.96 -12.42 -1.27
N LYS A 102 8.94 -11.54 -1.02
CA LYS A 102 9.95 -11.70 0.05
C LYS A 102 9.76 -10.74 1.21
#